data_AF-A0A286CUB9-F1
#
_entry.id   AF-A0A286CUB9-F1
#
_cell.length_a   1.000
_cell.length_b   1.000
_cell.length_c   1.000
_cell.angle_alpha   90.00
_cell.angle_beta   90.00
_cell.angle_gamma   90.00
#
_symmetry.space_group_name_H-M   'P 1'
#
loop_
_entity.id
_entity.type
_entity.pdbx_description
1 polymer ?
#
loop_
_entity_poly.entity_id
_entity_poly.type
_entity_poly.pdbx_seq_one_letter_code
_entity_poly.pdbx_strand_id
1 'polypeptide(L)'
;MTDDAYLFLLDDASAQLGVVPAAVGELACMETPAVRAWLDAQGSTPTSPHLRLLPPEERAAVPEGAERLPVPLSEEELVRLRHHLVPEPLARVEEELLAYRDSADGRDGLIGRALAAGVAPHRVVELTGVDPATVTAAASS
;
A
#
# COMPACT_ATOMS: atom_id res chain seq x y z
N MET A 1 -10.41 -12.56 7.95
CA MET A 1 -11.04 -12.03 6.73
C MET A 1 -9.98 -11.13 6.12
N THR A 2 -9.52 -11.42 4.91
CA THR A 2 -8.61 -10.51 4.21
C THR A 2 -9.45 -9.32 3.81
N ASP A 3 -9.11 -8.13 4.29
CA ASP A 3 -9.75 -6.93 3.78
C ASP A 3 -9.23 -6.70 2.35
N ASP A 4 -10.14 -6.65 1.38
CA ASP A 4 -9.80 -6.50 -0.03
C ASP A 4 -9.44 -5.04 -0.35
N ALA A 5 -8.44 -4.85 -1.21
CA ALA A 5 -8.15 -3.56 -1.81
C ALA A 5 -9.25 -3.19 -2.82
N TYR A 6 -9.30 -1.95 -3.27
CA TYR A 6 -10.34 -1.48 -4.18
C TYR A 6 -9.75 -0.89 -5.45
N LEU A 7 -10.17 -1.43 -6.60
CA LEU A 7 -10.04 -0.78 -7.91
C LEU A 7 -11.25 0.12 -8.16
N PHE A 8 -11.01 1.29 -8.73
CA PHE A 8 -12.04 2.23 -9.15
C PHE A 8 -11.49 3.16 -10.25
N LEU A 9 -12.38 3.86 -10.94
CA LEU A 9 -12.02 4.86 -11.94
C LEU A 9 -12.25 6.28 -11.38
N LEU A 10 -11.27 7.16 -11.60
CA LEU A 10 -11.41 8.59 -11.37
C LEU A 10 -11.87 9.30 -12.62
N ASP A 11 -12.77 10.27 -12.46
CA ASP A 11 -13.13 11.18 -13.55
C ASP A 11 -11.94 12.07 -13.95
N ASP A 12 -11.15 12.52 -12.96
CA ASP A 12 -9.94 13.33 -13.16
C ASP A 12 -8.68 12.54 -12.79
N ALA A 13 -7.89 12.18 -13.80
CA ALA A 13 -6.62 11.48 -13.62
C ALA A 13 -5.54 12.31 -12.90
N SER A 14 -5.70 13.64 -12.79
CA SER A 14 -4.76 14.51 -12.09
C SER A 14 -5.00 14.55 -10.57
N ALA A 15 -6.13 14.03 -10.09
CA ALA A 15 -6.43 14.01 -8.66
C ALA A 15 -5.44 13.10 -7.90
N GLN A 16 -4.99 13.59 -6.75
CA GLN A 16 -4.08 12.89 -5.83
C GLN A 16 -4.85 11.90 -4.95
N LEU A 17 -5.55 10.95 -5.57
CA LEU A 17 -6.34 9.93 -4.89
C LEU A 17 -6.00 8.55 -5.43
N GLY A 18 -5.53 7.67 -4.54
CA GLY A 18 -5.12 6.30 -4.89
C GLY A 18 -3.86 6.24 -5.73
N VAL A 19 -3.43 5.00 -6.01
CA VAL A 19 -2.21 4.72 -6.78
C VAL A 19 -2.61 4.12 -8.14
N VAL A 20 -1.90 4.50 -9.21
CA VAL A 20 -2.02 3.82 -10.51
C VAL A 20 -1.53 2.37 -10.34
N PRO A 21 -2.30 1.33 -10.71
CA PRO A 21 -1.88 -0.06 -10.52
C PRO A 21 -0.49 -0.38 -11.09
N ALA A 22 -0.17 0.17 -12.27
CA ALA A 22 1.13 0.00 -12.91
C ALA A 22 2.31 0.58 -12.12
N ALA A 23 2.08 1.55 -11.23
CA ALA A 23 3.13 2.10 -10.37
C ALA A 23 3.49 1.17 -9.19
N VAL A 24 2.52 0.39 -8.71
CA VAL A 24 2.70 -0.59 -7.61
C VAL A 24 3.54 -1.80 -8.06
N GLY A 25 3.59 -2.04 -9.37
CA GLY A 25 4.28 -3.18 -10.00
C GLY A 25 3.30 -4.22 -10.55
N GLU A 26 3.78 -5.45 -10.74
CA GLU A 26 2.91 -6.55 -11.15
C GLU A 26 1.96 -6.93 -10.01
N LEU A 27 0.67 -7.01 -10.35
CA LEU A 27 -0.41 -7.35 -9.44
C LEU A 27 -1.15 -8.58 -9.97
N ALA A 28 -1.16 -9.66 -9.20
CA ALA A 28 -1.76 -10.93 -9.64
C ALA A 28 -3.26 -10.79 -9.94
N CYS A 29 -3.95 -9.90 -9.23
CA CYS A 29 -5.38 -9.66 -9.43
C CYS A 29 -5.72 -9.13 -10.84
N MET A 30 -4.81 -8.42 -11.51
CA MET A 30 -5.06 -7.79 -12.82
C MET A 30 -5.29 -8.81 -13.94
N GLU A 31 -4.77 -10.02 -13.76
CA GLU A 31 -4.89 -11.11 -14.72
C GLU A 31 -6.16 -11.95 -14.51
N THR A 32 -6.93 -11.66 -13.45
CA THR A 32 -8.11 -12.45 -13.10
C THR A 32 -9.29 -12.13 -14.04
N PRO A 33 -10.17 -13.11 -14.33
CA PRO A 33 -11.37 -12.90 -15.13
C PRO A 33 -12.30 -11.82 -14.55
N ALA A 34 -12.38 -11.73 -13.22
CA ALA A 34 -13.22 -10.75 -12.53
C ALA A 34 -12.76 -9.31 -12.82
N VAL A 35 -11.46 -9.04 -12.69
CA VAL A 35 -10.91 -7.69 -12.97
C VAL A 35 -11.04 -7.35 -14.45
N ARG A 36 -10.76 -8.29 -15.36
CA ARG A 36 -10.91 -8.08 -16.80
C ARG A 36 -12.34 -7.76 -17.19
N ALA A 37 -13.30 -8.56 -16.72
CA ALA A 37 -14.72 -8.34 -17.01
C ALA A 37 -15.23 -7.01 -16.45
N TRP A 38 -14.76 -6.61 -15.27
CA TRP A 38 -15.11 -5.31 -14.71
C TRP A 38 -14.54 -4.15 -15.53
N LEU A 39 -13.26 -4.22 -15.93
CA LEU A 39 -12.65 -3.19 -16.79
C LEU A 39 -13.37 -3.06 -18.14
N ASP A 40 -13.72 -4.19 -18.75
CA ASP A 40 -14.49 -4.22 -20.01
C ASP A 40 -15.87 -3.55 -19.83
N ALA A 41 -16.57 -3.82 -18.72
CA ALA A 41 -17.86 -3.19 -18.42
C ALA A 41 -17.77 -1.67 -18.24
N GLN A 42 -16.61 -1.18 -17.79
CA GLN A 42 -16.34 0.27 -17.69
C GLN A 42 -15.74 0.86 -18.97
N GLY A 43 -15.46 0.05 -20.00
CA GLY A 43 -14.77 0.51 -21.21
C GLY A 43 -13.33 1.00 -20.95
N SER A 44 -12.67 0.46 -19.93
CA SER A 44 -11.33 0.86 -19.49
C SER A 44 -10.29 -0.23 -19.74
N THR A 45 -9.01 0.07 -19.48
CA THR A 45 -7.91 -0.88 -19.63
C THR A 45 -7.04 -0.93 -18.36
N PRO A 46 -6.26 -2.00 -18.15
CA PRO A 46 -5.32 -2.11 -17.04
C PRO A 46 -4.30 -0.96 -16.95
N THR A 47 -4.00 -0.32 -18.09
CA THR A 47 -3.03 0.78 -18.21
C THR A 47 -3.69 2.17 -18.21
N SER A 48 -5.00 2.23 -17.97
CA SER A 48 -5.74 3.50 -17.98
C SER A 48 -5.19 4.45 -16.91
N PRO A 49 -4.88 5.72 -17.26
CA PRO A 49 -4.41 6.71 -16.29
C PRO A 49 -5.49 7.13 -15.30
N HIS A 50 -6.75 6.71 -15.50
CA HIS A 50 -7.87 6.94 -14.59
C HIS A 50 -8.06 5.81 -13.57
N LEU A 51 -7.44 4.64 -13.81
CA LEU A 51 -7.55 3.50 -12.92
C LEU A 51 -6.75 3.75 -11.65
N ARG A 52 -7.39 3.58 -10.50
CA ARG A 52 -6.80 3.75 -9.19
C ARG A 52 -7.02 2.54 -8.32
N LEU A 53 -6.06 2.33 -7.43
CA LEU A 53 -6.04 1.29 -6.42
C LEU A 53 -5.89 1.94 -5.05
N LEU A 54 -6.69 1.48 -4.08
CA LEU A 54 -6.62 1.89 -2.68
C LEU A 54 -6.54 0.68 -1.75
N PRO A 55 -5.79 0.77 -0.64
CA PRO A 55 -5.78 -0.25 0.37
C PRO A 55 -7.13 -0.28 1.11
N PRO A 56 -7.43 -1.37 1.82
CA PRO A 56 -8.76 -1.56 2.39
C PRO A 56 -9.17 -0.51 3.41
N GLU A 57 -8.21 -0.02 4.21
CA GLU A 57 -8.41 1.04 5.20
C GLU A 57 -8.83 2.39 4.59
N GLU A 58 -8.52 2.65 3.31
CA GLU A 58 -8.84 3.89 2.59
C GLU A 58 -10.13 3.77 1.77
N ARG A 59 -10.94 2.72 1.99
CA ARG A 59 -12.21 2.50 1.27
C ARG A 59 -13.12 3.73 1.25
N ALA A 60 -13.13 4.52 2.32
CA ALA A 60 -13.98 5.71 2.45
C ALA A 60 -13.55 6.86 1.53
N ALA A 61 -12.32 6.83 1.00
CA ALA A 61 -11.81 7.84 0.08
C ALA A 61 -12.30 7.63 -1.37
N VAL A 62 -12.88 6.47 -1.70
CA VAL A 62 -13.48 6.23 -3.01
C VAL A 62 -14.68 7.18 -3.20
N PRO A 63 -14.75 7.96 -4.30
CA PRO A 63 -15.84 8.91 -4.54
C PRO A 63 -17.23 8.26 -4.48
N GLU A 64 -18.19 8.96 -3.90
CA GLU A 64 -19.57 8.49 -3.87
C GLU A 64 -20.12 8.33 -5.28
N GLY A 65 -20.65 7.15 -5.59
CA GLY A 65 -21.19 6.82 -6.91
C GLY A 65 -20.16 6.29 -7.92
N ALA A 66 -18.86 6.29 -7.61
CA ALA A 66 -17.88 5.60 -8.44
C ALA A 66 -18.07 4.07 -8.34
N GLU A 67 -18.08 3.42 -9.51
CA GLU A 67 -18.00 1.97 -9.59
C GLU A 67 -16.67 1.49 -9.01
N ARG A 68 -16.74 0.44 -8.19
CA ARG A 68 -15.56 -0.12 -7.51
C ARG A 68 -15.58 -1.64 -7.51
N LEU A 69 -14.40 -2.23 -7.58
CA LEU A 69 -14.20 -3.66 -7.52
C LEU A 69 -13.26 -4.00 -6.34
N PRO A 70 -13.73 -4.77 -5.35
CA PRO A 70 -12.84 -5.40 -4.38
C PRO A 70 -11.90 -6.38 -5.09
N VAL A 71 -10.60 -6.28 -4.81
CA VAL A 71 -9.57 -7.16 -5.37
C VAL A 71 -8.67 -7.74 -4.28
N PRO A 72 -8.37 -9.05 -4.35
CA PRO A 72 -7.45 -9.67 -3.42
C PRO A 72 -6.02 -9.24 -3.75
N LEU A 73 -5.30 -8.77 -2.74
CA LEU A 73 -3.87 -8.51 -2.82
C LEU A 73 -3.14 -9.35 -1.77
N SER A 74 -1.93 -9.80 -2.09
CA SER A 74 -1.02 -10.41 -1.13
C SER A 74 -0.51 -9.37 -0.13
N GLU A 75 0.09 -9.83 0.97
CA GLU A 75 0.72 -8.94 1.95
C GLU A 75 1.82 -8.09 1.31
N GLU A 76 2.63 -8.67 0.42
CA GLU A 76 3.69 -7.95 -0.28
C GLU A 76 3.15 -6.89 -1.25
N GLU A 77 2.05 -7.20 -1.96
CA GLU A 77 1.37 -6.25 -2.84
C GLU A 77 0.75 -5.09 -2.04
N LEU A 78 0.13 -5.38 -0.88
CA LEU A 78 -0.42 -4.37 0.03
C LEU A 78 0.68 -3.47 0.62
N VAL A 79 1.82 -4.03 1.00
CA VAL A 79 2.97 -3.27 1.50
C VAL A 79 3.43 -2.26 0.45
N ARG A 80 3.59 -2.67 -0.81
CA ARG A 80 3.97 -1.79 -1.92
C ARG A 80 2.91 -0.71 -2.17
N LEU A 81 1.63 -1.08 -2.16
CA LEU A 81 0.53 -0.12 -2.35
C LEU A 81 0.53 0.97 -1.26
N ARG A 82 0.62 0.58 0.01
CA ARG A 82 0.66 1.51 1.14
C ARG A 82 1.86 2.45 1.04
N HIS A 83 3.01 1.91 0.68
CA HIS A 83 4.24 2.68 0.53
C HIS A 83 4.07 3.84 -0.47
N HIS A 84 3.39 3.61 -1.61
CA HIS A 84 3.11 4.67 -2.60
C HIS A 84 2.15 5.77 -2.12
N LEU A 85 1.40 5.54 -1.04
CA LEU A 85 0.48 6.53 -0.45
C LEU A 85 1.15 7.37 0.64
N VAL A 86 2.34 6.97 1.09
CA VAL A 86 3.09 7.64 2.14
C VAL A 86 3.88 8.82 1.54
N PRO A 87 4.00 9.96 2.24
CA PRO A 87 4.85 11.06 1.80
C PRO A 87 6.32 10.61 1.64
N GLU A 88 7.00 11.10 0.60
CA GLU A 88 8.33 10.62 0.20
C GLU A 88 9.39 10.56 1.33
N PRO A 89 9.48 11.53 2.27
CA PRO A 89 10.41 11.42 3.39
C PRO A 89 10.18 10.19 4.28
N LEU A 90 8.93 9.75 4.43
CA LEU A 90 8.58 8.55 5.19
C LEU A 90 8.73 7.29 4.32
N ALA A 91 8.39 7.37 3.03
CA ALA A 91 8.54 6.26 2.09
C ALA A 91 10.00 5.76 2.08
N ARG A 92 10.97 6.65 1.92
CA ARG A 92 12.40 6.28 1.97
C ARG A 92 12.80 5.53 3.25
N VAL A 93 12.20 5.87 4.39
CA VAL A 93 12.48 5.18 5.66
C VAL A 93 11.82 3.79 5.69
N GLU A 94 10.63 3.63 5.12
CA GLU A 94 10.00 2.31 4.94
C GLU A 94 10.80 1.38 4.03
N GLU A 95 11.38 1.90 2.95
CA GLU A 95 12.30 1.16 2.06
C GLU A 95 13.52 0.62 2.83
N GLU A 96 14.13 1.47 3.66
CA GLU A 96 15.25 1.05 4.51
C GLU A 96 14.81 -0.05 5.49
N LEU A 97 13.63 0.06 6.11
CA LEU A 97 13.09 -0.98 7.01
C LEU A 97 12.87 -2.31 6.29
N LEU A 98 12.33 -2.29 5.07
CA LEU A 98 12.13 -3.49 4.24
C LEU A 98 13.46 -4.14 3.86
N ALA A 99 14.43 -3.35 3.40
CA ALA A 99 15.75 -3.87 3.03
C ALA A 99 16.51 -4.49 4.21
N TYR A 100 16.29 -3.98 5.42
CA TYR A 100 16.90 -4.51 6.65
C TYR A 100 16.18 -5.73 7.24
N ARG A 101 15.04 -6.17 6.68
CA ARG A 101 14.34 -7.38 7.15
C ARG A 101 15.27 -8.59 7.19
N ASP A 102 16.15 -8.71 6.21
CA ASP A 102 17.09 -9.82 6.05
C ASP A 102 18.43 -9.62 6.81
N SER A 103 18.59 -8.51 7.55
CA SER A 103 19.80 -8.18 8.32
C SER A 103 19.50 -7.84 9.78
N ALA A 104 20.23 -8.44 10.72
CA ALA A 104 20.06 -8.15 12.15
C ALA A 104 20.89 -6.93 12.63
N ASP A 105 21.94 -6.57 11.90
CA ASP A 105 22.86 -5.51 12.32
C ASP A 105 22.23 -4.12 12.16
N GLY A 106 22.31 -3.27 13.19
CA GLY A 106 21.84 -1.88 13.13
C GLY A 106 20.31 -1.69 13.11
N ARG A 107 19.54 -2.78 13.26
CA ARG A 107 18.07 -2.78 13.17
C ARG A 107 17.40 -1.87 14.20
N ASP A 108 17.82 -1.92 15.47
CA ASP A 108 17.20 -1.13 16.54
C ASP A 108 17.37 0.38 16.31
N GLY A 109 18.53 0.81 15.81
CA GLY A 109 18.78 2.21 15.45
C GLY A 109 17.93 2.68 14.28
N LEU A 110 17.67 1.80 13.30
CA LEU A 110 16.77 2.08 12.19
C LEU A 110 15.31 2.18 12.66
N ILE A 111 14.86 1.27 13.53
CA ILE A 111 13.53 1.31 14.15
C ILE A 111 13.32 2.64 14.90
N GLY A 112 14.27 3.04 15.75
CA GLY A 112 14.18 4.31 16.49
C GLY A 112 14.08 5.53 15.57
N ARG A 113 14.89 5.57 14.49
CA ARG A 113 14.81 6.64 13.48
C ARG A 113 13.47 6.64 12.74
N ALA A 114 12.90 5.49 12.42
CA ALA A 114 11.62 5.40 11.74
C ALA A 114 10.47 5.92 12.60
N LEU A 115 10.46 5.55 13.88
CA LEU A 115 9.48 6.06 14.85
C LEU A 115 9.61 7.57 15.01
N ALA A 116 10.83 8.10 15.12
CA ALA A 116 11.08 9.54 15.17
C ALA A 116 10.67 10.29 13.89
N ALA A 117 10.73 9.62 12.73
CA ALA A 117 10.25 10.15 11.44
C ALA A 117 8.72 10.09 11.29
N GLY A 118 8.00 9.49 12.25
CA GLY A 118 6.54 9.41 12.26
C GLY A 118 5.95 8.14 11.66
N VAL A 119 6.77 7.11 11.37
CA VAL A 119 6.25 5.80 10.96
C VAL A 119 5.53 5.15 12.14
N ALA A 120 4.30 4.71 11.94
CA ALA A 120 3.49 4.13 13.01
C ALA A 120 4.09 2.79 13.52
N PRO A 121 4.04 2.47 14.82
CA PRO A 121 4.65 1.24 15.38
C PRO A 121 4.16 -0.05 14.71
N HIS A 122 2.86 -0.16 14.41
CA HIS A 122 2.30 -1.33 13.73
C HIS A 122 2.86 -1.50 12.30
N ARG A 123 3.18 -0.39 11.63
CA ARG A 123 3.79 -0.39 10.30
C ARG A 123 5.24 -0.84 10.35
N VAL A 124 6.00 -0.43 11.37
CA VAL A 124 7.38 -0.93 11.59
C VAL A 124 7.38 -2.45 11.79
N VAL A 125 6.43 -2.99 12.57
CA VAL A 125 6.26 -4.44 12.75
C VAL A 125 5.98 -5.13 11.42
N GLU A 126 5.03 -4.61 10.62
CA GLU A 126 4.68 -5.14 9.30
C GLU A 126 5.91 -5.23 8.37
N LEU A 127 6.70 -4.14 8.29
CA LEU A 127 7.83 -4.03 7.37
C LEU A 127 9.03 -4.87 7.79
N THR A 128 9.30 -4.96 9.10
CA THR A 128 10.51 -5.61 9.62
C THR A 128 10.29 -7.05 10.09
N GLY A 129 9.05 -7.44 10.40
CA GLY A 129 8.74 -8.72 11.05
C GLY A 129 9.23 -8.83 12.51
N VAL A 130 9.65 -7.73 13.12
CA VAL A 130 10.14 -7.69 14.51
C VAL A 130 8.98 -7.80 15.49
N ASP A 131 9.26 -8.38 16.66
CA ASP A 131 8.29 -8.48 17.74
C ASP A 131 7.74 -7.10 18.16
N PRO A 132 6.40 -6.94 18.29
CA PRO A 132 5.77 -5.68 18.68
C PRO A 132 6.29 -5.09 20.00
N ALA A 133 6.73 -5.92 20.95
CA ALA A 133 7.28 -5.46 22.23
C ALA A 133 8.62 -4.74 22.02
N THR A 134 9.47 -5.23 21.11
CA THR A 134 10.75 -4.59 20.76
C THR A 134 10.52 -3.22 20.12
N VAL A 135 9.57 -3.13 19.18
CA VAL A 135 9.20 -1.84 18.55
C VAL A 135 8.62 -0.87 19.58
N THR A 136 7.78 -1.35 20.50
CA THR A 136 7.20 -0.52 21.57
C THR A 136 8.28 0.03 22.50
N ALA A 137 9.26 -0.81 22.89
CA ALA A 137 10.38 -0.38 23.73
C ALA A 137 11.18 0.76 23.08
N ALA A 138 11.44 0.66 21.77
CA ALA A 138 12.12 1.71 21.00
C ALA A 138 11.29 2.99 20.79
N ALA A 139 9.95 2.92 20.87
CA ALA A 139 9.07 4.09 20.78
C ALA A 139 9.05 4.92 22.09
N SER A 140 9.39 4.28 23.20
CA SER A 140 9.42 4.88 24.54
C SER A 140 10.81 5.36 25.01
N SER A 141 11.84 5.21 24.17
CA SER A 141 13.21 5.64 24.43
C SER A 141 13.52 7.01 23.82
#